data_AF-A0A433PRL3-F1
#
_entry.id   AF-A0A433PRL3-F1
#
_cell.length_a   1.000
_cell.length_b   1.000
_cell.length_c   1.000
_cell.angle_alpha   90.00
_cell.angle_beta   90.00
_cell.angle_gamma   90.00
#
_symmetry.space_group_name_H-M   'P 1'
#
loop_
_entity.id
_entity.type
_entity.pdbx_description
1 polymer ?
#
loop_
_entity_poly.entity_id
_entity_poly.type
_entity_poly.pdbx_seq_one_letter_code
_entity_poly.pdbx_strand_id
1 'polypeptide(L)'
;MLLAEQTRLKKKDMSHLLHQEAYHRSVLVCAMELLRFAYRVNTMTFQEFLYAFKVRPFEFGLVIEMIVRREQNRLPWPCVRRVKEIEERILESEVWKEEDPLYNLLYTDAKIVQQGGMTTQGISRSLIGLIVTYRQFICETYSNDHAAI
;
A
#
# COMPACT_ATOMS: atom_id res chain seq x y z
N MET A 1 -2.38 -2.05 -15.38
CA MET A 1 -2.18 -0.82 -14.59
C MET A 1 -2.08 0.46 -15.43
N LEU A 2 -1.06 0.65 -16.29
CA LEU A 2 -0.83 1.92 -17.03
C LEU A 2 -1.99 2.35 -17.95
N LEU A 3 -2.55 1.42 -18.73
CA LEU A 3 -3.71 1.69 -19.59
C LEU A 3 -4.91 2.18 -18.78
N ALA A 4 -5.15 1.55 -17.64
CA ALA A 4 -6.27 1.89 -16.78
C ALA A 4 -6.07 3.22 -16.03
N GLU A 5 -4.81 3.64 -15.85
CA GLU A 5 -4.45 4.97 -15.33
C GLU A 5 -4.54 6.05 -16.42
N GLN A 6 -4.13 5.73 -17.64
CA GLN A 6 -4.29 6.59 -18.82
C GLN A 6 -5.77 6.91 -19.10
N THR A 7 -6.64 5.90 -19.02
CA THR A 7 -8.10 6.10 -19.15
C THR A 7 -8.65 6.96 -18.01
N ARG A 8 -8.19 6.75 -16.78
CA ARG A 8 -8.65 7.53 -15.60
C ARG A 8 -8.24 9.00 -15.69
N LEU A 9 -6.99 9.28 -16.06
CA LEU A 9 -6.43 10.62 -16.11
C LEU A 9 -6.74 11.36 -17.42
N LYS A 10 -7.29 10.67 -18.44
CA LYS A 10 -7.50 11.18 -19.81
C LYS A 10 -6.26 11.87 -20.39
N LYS A 11 -5.08 11.51 -19.91
CA LYS A 11 -3.79 12.08 -20.28
C LYS A 11 -2.99 11.00 -20.98
N LYS A 12 -2.45 11.28 -22.17
CA LYS A 12 -1.62 10.31 -22.91
C LYS A 12 -0.22 10.18 -22.33
N ASP A 13 0.27 11.23 -21.68
CA ASP A 13 1.59 11.28 -21.11
C ASP A 13 1.60 10.83 -19.64
N MET A 14 2.14 9.62 -19.42
CA MET A 14 2.37 9.00 -18.11
C MET A 14 3.85 9.07 -17.70
N SER A 15 4.66 9.88 -18.39
CA SER A 15 6.11 9.94 -18.17
C SER A 15 6.44 10.19 -16.70
N HIS A 16 5.71 11.08 -16.00
CA HIS A 16 5.95 11.32 -14.58
C HIS A 16 5.86 10.05 -13.72
N LEU A 17 4.83 9.22 -13.90
CA LEU A 17 4.69 7.95 -13.18
C LEU A 17 5.76 6.93 -13.59
N LEU A 18 6.09 6.90 -14.88
CA LEU A 18 7.10 5.99 -15.45
C LEU A 18 8.55 6.37 -15.11
N HIS A 19 8.81 7.60 -14.69
CA HIS A 19 10.16 8.00 -14.25
C HIS A 19 10.36 7.79 -12.74
N GLN A 20 9.32 7.42 -11.99
CA GLN A 20 9.44 7.17 -10.56
C GLN A 20 10.06 5.79 -10.31
N GLU A 21 11.32 5.77 -9.88
CA GLU A 21 12.03 4.55 -9.55
C GLU A 21 11.34 3.75 -8.42
N ALA A 22 10.79 4.45 -7.43
CA ALA A 22 10.05 3.84 -6.33
C ALA A 22 8.82 3.04 -6.80
N TYR A 23 8.14 3.52 -7.86
CA TYR A 23 7.01 2.80 -8.47
C TYR A 23 7.48 1.47 -9.08
N HIS A 24 8.54 1.51 -9.90
CA HIS A 24 9.07 0.31 -10.55
C HIS A 24 9.59 -0.71 -9.55
N ARG A 25 10.34 -0.26 -8.54
CA ARG A 25 10.84 -1.14 -7.47
C ARG A 25 9.69 -1.77 -6.70
N SER A 26 8.65 -1.01 -6.37
CA SER A 26 7.47 -1.53 -5.67
C SER A 26 6.69 -2.56 -6.50
N VAL A 27 6.49 -2.30 -7.80
CA VAL A 27 5.86 -3.28 -8.71
C VAL A 27 6.71 -4.55 -8.83
N LEU A 28 8.03 -4.40 -8.95
CA LEU A 28 8.96 -5.52 -9.02
C LEU A 28 8.92 -6.36 -7.73
N VAL A 29 8.98 -5.72 -6.56
CA VAL A 29 8.84 -6.39 -5.26
C VAL A 29 7.53 -7.16 -5.18
N CYS A 30 6.41 -6.57 -5.62
CA CYS A 30 5.12 -7.24 -5.57
C CYS A 30 5.10 -8.48 -6.47
N ALA A 31 5.67 -8.37 -7.68
CA ALA A 31 5.76 -9.50 -8.59
C ALA A 31 6.64 -10.62 -8.03
N MET A 32 7.80 -10.28 -7.44
CA MET A 32 8.69 -11.27 -6.84
C MET A 32 8.10 -11.90 -5.57
N GLU A 33 7.38 -11.15 -4.75
CA GLU A 33 6.69 -11.70 -3.58
C GLU A 33 5.61 -12.71 -3.99
N LEU A 34 4.86 -12.43 -5.06
CA LEU A 34 3.93 -13.39 -5.64
C LEU A 34 4.63 -14.65 -6.19
N LEU A 35 5.79 -14.48 -6.83
CA LEU A 35 6.60 -15.62 -7.28
C LEU A 35 7.11 -16.44 -6.09
N ARG A 36 7.66 -15.79 -5.07
CA ARG A 36 8.10 -16.45 -3.84
C ARG A 36 6.98 -17.24 -3.19
N PHE A 37 5.79 -16.65 -3.10
CA PHE A 37 4.60 -17.32 -2.61
C PHE A 37 4.21 -18.54 -3.47
N ALA A 38 4.17 -18.38 -4.79
CA ALA A 38 3.82 -19.45 -5.72
C ALA A 38 4.79 -20.65 -5.66
N TYR A 39 6.08 -20.37 -5.55
CA TYR A 39 7.13 -21.39 -5.44
C TYR A 39 7.46 -21.81 -3.99
N ARG A 40 6.73 -21.27 -3.01
CA ARG A 40 6.92 -21.54 -1.56
C ARG A 40 8.35 -21.27 -1.06
N VAL A 41 8.98 -20.22 -1.59
CA VAL A 41 10.34 -19.80 -1.21
C VAL A 41 10.28 -18.87 0.01
N ASN A 42 10.63 -19.43 1.17
CA ASN A 42 10.53 -18.76 2.47
C ASN A 42 11.89 -18.47 3.12
N THR A 43 12.91 -18.18 2.31
CA THR A 43 14.29 -17.95 2.78
C THR A 43 14.49 -16.61 3.49
N MET A 44 13.59 -15.64 3.29
CA MET A 44 13.68 -14.29 3.80
C MET A 44 12.30 -13.82 4.27
N THR A 45 12.21 -13.04 5.33
CA THR A 45 10.94 -12.43 5.74
C THR A 45 10.50 -11.37 4.73
N PHE A 46 9.24 -10.96 4.80
CA PHE A 46 8.71 -9.91 3.93
C PHE A 46 9.39 -8.55 4.17
N GLN A 47 9.69 -8.19 5.43
CA GLN A 47 10.33 -6.91 5.74
C GLN A 47 11.79 -6.86 5.26
N GLU A 48 12.54 -7.94 5.46
CA GLU A 48 13.88 -8.08 4.90
C GLU A 48 13.84 -7.95 3.38
N PHE A 49 12.81 -8.52 2.74
CA PHE A 49 12.62 -8.40 1.30
C PHE A 49 12.38 -6.95 0.86
N LEU A 50 11.48 -6.21 1.52
CA LEU A 50 11.29 -4.77 1.25
C LEU A 50 12.58 -3.97 1.43
N TYR A 51 13.33 -4.26 2.50
CA TYR A 51 14.59 -3.60 2.80
C TYR A 51 15.65 -3.87 1.72
N ALA A 52 15.77 -5.11 1.24
CA ALA A 52 16.71 -5.50 0.20
C ALA A 52 16.49 -4.73 -1.11
N PHE A 53 15.24 -4.46 -1.47
CA PHE A 53 14.88 -3.68 -2.65
C PHE A 53 14.81 -2.16 -2.41
N LYS A 54 15.09 -1.72 -1.16
CA LYS A 54 15.02 -0.32 -0.74
C LYS A 54 13.67 0.30 -1.10
N VAL A 55 12.60 -0.43 -0.83
CA VAL A 55 11.22 0.02 -1.05
C VAL A 55 10.60 0.35 0.31
N ARG A 56 10.01 1.53 0.44
CA ARG A 56 9.34 1.90 1.68
C ARG A 56 7.95 1.27 1.77
N PRO A 57 7.50 0.87 2.98
CA PRO A 57 6.19 0.25 3.17
C PRO A 57 5.04 1.05 2.57
N PHE A 58 5.03 2.37 2.74
CA PHE A 58 4.00 3.22 2.14
C PHE A 58 3.99 3.16 0.61
N GLU A 59 5.15 3.30 -0.03
CA GLU A 59 5.26 3.24 -1.51
C GLU A 59 4.78 1.90 -2.05
N PHE A 60 5.08 0.82 -1.32
CA PHE A 60 4.64 -0.52 -1.65
C PHE A 60 3.13 -0.70 -1.46
N GLY A 61 2.56 -0.18 -0.37
CA GLY A 61 1.13 -0.19 -0.11
C GLY A 61 0.31 0.50 -1.20
N LEU A 62 0.80 1.63 -1.74
CA LEU A 62 0.17 2.30 -2.89
C LEU A 62 0.08 1.38 -4.12
N VAL A 63 1.14 0.62 -4.39
CA VAL A 63 1.17 -0.29 -5.53
C VAL A 63 0.26 -1.50 -5.30
N ILE A 64 0.22 -2.04 -4.09
CA ILE A 64 -0.70 -3.13 -3.74
C ILE A 64 -2.15 -2.70 -3.93
N GLU A 65 -2.56 -1.53 -3.40
CA GLU A 65 -3.92 -1.01 -3.58
C GLU A 65 -4.27 -0.94 -5.08
N MET A 66 -3.34 -0.42 -5.90
CA MET A 66 -3.55 -0.33 -7.34
C MET A 66 -3.67 -1.72 -8.01
N ILE A 67 -2.89 -2.72 -7.58
CA ILE A 67 -2.94 -4.09 -8.11
C ILE A 67 -4.25 -4.75 -7.72
N VAL A 68 -4.65 -4.69 -6.45
CA VAL A 68 -5.92 -5.25 -5.97
C VAL A 68 -7.10 -4.61 -6.72
N ARG A 69 -7.09 -3.28 -6.84
CA ARG A 69 -8.19 -2.55 -7.47
C ARG A 69 -8.31 -2.80 -8.97
N ARG A 70 -7.19 -3.01 -9.68
CA ARG A 70 -7.17 -3.07 -11.15
C ARG A 70 -6.99 -4.47 -11.73
N GLU A 71 -6.33 -5.36 -11.00
CA GLU A 71 -5.86 -6.65 -11.52
C GLU A 71 -6.31 -7.87 -10.68
N GLN A 72 -7.06 -7.70 -9.58
CA GLN A 72 -7.51 -8.83 -8.75
C GLN A 72 -8.25 -9.94 -9.54
N ASN A 73 -9.04 -9.57 -10.55
CA ASN A 73 -9.80 -10.53 -11.36
C ASN A 73 -8.92 -11.34 -12.31
N ARG A 74 -7.67 -10.91 -12.55
CA ARG A 74 -6.71 -11.59 -13.43
C ARG A 74 -5.76 -12.50 -12.65
N LEU A 75 -5.68 -12.32 -11.34
CA LEU A 75 -4.79 -13.09 -10.47
C LEU A 75 -5.53 -14.32 -9.90
N PRO A 76 -4.84 -15.46 -9.73
CA PRO A 76 -5.41 -16.59 -8.99
C PRO A 76 -5.80 -16.18 -7.57
N TRP A 77 -6.91 -16.74 -7.07
CA TRP A 77 -7.43 -16.41 -5.73
C TRP A 77 -6.39 -16.52 -4.59
N PRO A 78 -5.52 -17.55 -4.53
CA PRO A 78 -4.47 -17.62 -3.52
C PRO A 78 -3.48 -16.44 -3.57
N CYS A 79 -3.15 -15.95 -4.76
CA CYS A 79 -2.28 -14.80 -4.94
C CYS A 79 -2.97 -13.50 -4.51
N VAL A 80 -4.26 -13.35 -4.81
CA VAL A 80 -5.06 -12.19 -4.37
C VAL A 80 -5.12 -12.15 -2.84
N ARG A 81 -5.38 -13.30 -2.19
CA ARG A 81 -5.39 -13.40 -0.73
C ARG A 81 -4.04 -13.00 -0.14
N ARG A 82 -2.95 -13.52 -0.70
CA ARG A 82 -1.59 -13.19 -0.25
C ARG A 82 -1.30 -11.69 -0.32
N VAL A 83 -1.71 -11.02 -1.40
CA VAL A 83 -1.51 -9.57 -1.58
C VAL A 83 -2.30 -8.77 -0.54
N LYS A 84 -3.53 -9.18 -0.21
CA LYS A 84 -4.34 -8.55 0.83
C LYS A 84 -3.75 -8.73 2.24
N GLU A 85 -3.29 -9.94 2.58
CA GLU A 85 -2.60 -10.19 3.85
C GLU A 85 -1.37 -9.28 4.01
N ILE A 86 -0.66 -9.01 2.91
CA ILE A 86 0.49 -8.11 2.91
C ILE A 86 0.05 -6.65 3.07
N GLU A 87 -1.01 -6.24 2.36
CA GLU A 87 -1.62 -4.91 2.50
C GLU A 87 -1.99 -4.63 3.96
N GLU A 88 -2.69 -5.56 4.60
CA GLU A 88 -3.07 -5.51 6.01
C GLU A 88 -1.85 -5.33 6.90
N ARG A 89 -0.83 -6.18 6.75
CA ARG A 89 0.38 -6.11 7.56
C ARG A 89 1.11 -4.77 7.43
N ILE A 90 1.17 -4.22 6.23
CA ILE A 90 1.78 -2.92 5.95
C ILE A 90 1.03 -1.81 6.70
N LEU A 91 -0.30 -1.83 6.59
CA LEU A 91 -1.19 -0.85 7.19
C LEU A 91 -1.29 -0.97 8.72
N GLU A 92 -1.06 -2.16 9.28
CA GLU A 92 -1.11 -2.39 10.72
C GLU A 92 0.17 -1.94 11.44
N SER A 93 1.33 -2.10 10.81
CA SER A 93 2.60 -2.02 11.54
C SER A 93 3.75 -1.31 10.83
N GLU A 94 3.85 -1.42 9.51
CA GLU A 94 5.07 -0.99 8.81
C GLU A 94 5.05 0.51 8.47
N VAL A 95 3.88 1.06 8.13
CA VAL A 95 3.73 2.46 7.72
C VAL A 95 3.77 3.44 8.90
N TRP A 96 3.55 2.97 10.13
CA TRP A 96 3.56 3.80 11.34
C TRP A 96 4.96 4.00 11.95
N LYS A 97 5.99 3.42 11.32
CA LYS A 97 7.38 3.61 11.75
C LYS A 97 7.86 5.01 11.37
N GLU A 98 8.67 5.62 12.22
CA GLU A 98 9.18 6.99 12.02
C GLU A 98 9.96 7.17 10.71
N GLU A 99 10.53 6.08 10.20
CA GLU A 99 11.28 6.03 8.95
C GLU A 99 10.40 6.11 7.69
N ASP A 100 9.09 5.89 7.85
CA ASP A 100 8.12 5.90 6.76
C ASP A 100 7.65 7.33 6.44
N PRO A 101 7.52 7.71 5.16
CA PRO A 101 7.12 9.06 4.77
C PRO A 101 5.69 9.40 5.19
N LEU A 102 4.79 8.42 5.36
CA LEU A 102 3.44 8.71 5.83
C LEU A 102 3.46 9.21 7.28
N TYR A 103 4.25 8.58 8.15
CA TYR A 103 4.38 8.99 9.54
C TYR A 103 4.86 10.45 9.63
N ASN A 104 5.91 10.80 8.89
CA ASN A 104 6.46 12.15 8.87
C ASN A 104 5.48 13.19 8.30
N LEU A 105 4.70 12.81 7.29
CA LEU A 105 3.65 13.66 6.73
C LEU A 105 2.58 13.95 7.77
N LEU A 106 2.03 12.92 8.41
CA LEU A 106 0.98 13.06 9.43
C LEU A 106 1.46 13.88 10.63
N TYR A 107 2.71 13.66 11.05
CA TYR A 107 3.33 14.43 12.14
C TYR A 107 3.47 15.91 11.79
N THR A 108 3.86 16.22 10.55
CA THR A 108 3.97 17.60 10.06
C THR A 108 2.60 18.27 9.97
N ASP A 109 1.61 17.57 9.41
CA ASP A 109 0.24 18.07 9.32
C ASP A 109 -0.36 18.33 10.71
N ALA A 110 -0.14 17.43 11.67
CA ALA A 110 -0.59 17.61 13.04
C ALA A 110 0.02 18.87 13.69
N LYS A 111 1.30 19.16 13.42
CA LYS A 111 1.94 20.40 13.88
C LYS A 111 1.36 21.66 13.23
N ILE A 112 1.08 21.61 11.93
CA ILE A 112 0.49 22.74 11.18
C ILE A 112 -0.90 23.08 11.74
N VAL A 113 -1.72 22.06 12.01
CA VAL A 113 -3.05 22.22 12.61
C VAL A 113 -2.95 22.82 14.02
N GLN A 114 -1.98 22.39 14.84
CA GLN A 114 -1.76 22.96 16.17
C GLN A 114 -1.30 24.43 16.13
N GLN A 115 -0.69 24.88 15.03
CA GLN A 115 -0.21 26.25 14.84
C GLN A 115 -1.23 27.15 14.12
N GLY A 116 -2.47 26.68 13.90
CA GLY A 116 -3.53 27.45 13.24
C GLY A 116 -3.35 27.61 11.72
N GLY A 117 -2.45 26.84 11.10
CA GLY A 117 -2.24 26.82 9.65
C GLY A 117 -3.23 25.91 8.91
N MET A 118 -3.65 26.31 7.72
CA MET A 118 -4.53 25.51 6.85
C MET A 118 -3.70 24.54 6.00
N THR A 119 -3.95 23.24 6.09
CA THR A 119 -3.20 22.18 5.40
C THR A 119 -3.41 22.22 3.88
N THR A 120 -2.34 22.27 3.10
CA THR A 120 -2.41 22.12 1.63
C THR A 120 -2.71 20.68 1.24
N GLN A 121 -3.86 20.49 0.61
CA GLN A 121 -4.36 19.25 0.01
C GLN A 121 -3.32 18.55 -0.87
N GLY A 122 -3.26 17.21 -0.82
CA GLY A 122 -2.57 16.49 -1.89
C GLY A 122 -2.54 14.97 -1.80
N ILE A 123 -2.27 14.39 -0.63
CA ILE A 123 -2.07 12.93 -0.52
C ILE A 123 -3.42 12.29 -0.18
N SER A 124 -4.34 12.44 -1.15
CA SER A 124 -5.51 11.61 -1.40
C SER A 124 -6.35 11.29 -0.16
N ARG A 125 -7.43 12.05 0.04
CA ARG A 125 -8.56 11.69 0.93
C ARG A 125 -9.04 10.25 0.73
N SER A 126 -8.81 9.67 -0.45
CA SER A 126 -9.02 8.26 -0.74
C SER A 126 -8.11 7.33 0.05
N LEU A 127 -6.81 7.62 0.19
CA LEU A 127 -5.85 6.77 0.91
C LEU A 127 -5.96 6.90 2.41
N ILE A 128 -6.06 8.12 2.95
CA ILE A 128 -6.33 8.31 4.38
C ILE A 128 -7.73 7.76 4.72
N GLY A 129 -8.71 7.95 3.83
CA GLY A 129 -10.04 7.37 3.94
C GLY A 129 -10.03 5.84 3.87
N LEU A 130 -9.23 5.24 2.98
CA LEU A 130 -9.03 3.79 2.91
C LEU A 130 -8.32 3.29 4.17
N ILE A 131 -7.26 3.93 4.64
CA ILE A 131 -6.55 3.53 5.87
C ILE A 131 -7.49 3.59 7.09
N VAL A 132 -8.30 4.65 7.22
CA VAL A 132 -9.26 4.81 8.33
C VAL A 132 -10.43 3.84 8.20
N THR A 133 -11.00 3.66 7.01
CA THR A 133 -12.13 2.74 6.77
C THR A 133 -11.70 1.28 6.88
N TYR A 134 -10.49 0.94 6.43
CA TYR A 134 -9.94 -0.40 6.50
C TYR A 134 -9.58 -0.77 7.93
N ARG A 135 -9.02 0.16 8.72
CA ARG A 135 -8.82 -0.03 10.17
C ARG A 135 -10.15 -0.24 10.91
N GLN A 136 -11.20 0.51 10.54
CA GLN A 136 -12.54 0.35 11.12
C GLN A 136 -13.14 -1.02 10.77
N PHE A 137 -13.06 -1.45 9.51
CA PHE A 137 -13.52 -2.75 9.03
C PHE A 137 -12.78 -3.91 9.69
N ILE A 138 -11.46 -3.82 9.89
CA ILE A 138 -10.66 -4.84 10.58
C ILE A 138 -11.03 -4.95 12.07
N CYS A 139 -11.20 -3.82 12.78
CA CYS A 139 -11.69 -3.84 14.17
C CYS A 139 -13.07 -4.52 14.27
N GLU A 140 -13.95 -4.29 13.31
CA GLU A 140 -15.30 -4.89 13.26
C GLU A 140 -15.26 -6.38 12.88
N THR A 141 -14.32 -6.81 12.05
CA THR A 141 -14.19 -8.22 11.64
C THR A 141 -13.55 -9.06 12.75
N TYR A 142 -12.47 -8.57 13.37
CA TYR A 142 -11.80 -9.27 14.48
C TYR A 142 -12.58 -9.24 15.81
N SER A 143 -13.46 -8.26 16.02
CA SER A 143 -14.37 -8.28 17.18
C SER A 143 -15.48 -9.33 17.06
N ASN A 144 -15.85 -9.75 15.84
CA ASN A 144 -16.90 -10.74 15.62
C ASN A 144 -16.36 -12.18 15.67
N ASP A 145 -15.09 -12.41 15.33
CA ASP A 145 -14.48 -13.74 15.41
C ASP A 145 -14.16 -14.21 16.85
N HIS A 146 -14.13 -13.29 17.83
CA HIS A 146 -14.04 -13.63 19.26
C HIS A 146 -15.39 -13.78 19.98
N ALA A 147 -16.51 -13.57 19.27
CA ALA A 147 -17.86 -13.83 19.79
C ALA A 147 -18.45 -15.17 19.31
N ALA A 148 -17.72 -15.91 18.47
CA ALA A 148 -18.13 -17.18 17.86
C ALA A 148 -17.28 -18.38 18.35
N ILE A 149 -16.94 -18.41 19.64
CA ILE A 149 -16.48 -19.61 20.36
C ILE A 149 -17.32 -19.79 21.62
#